data_AF-A0A673CQE9-F1
#
_entry.id   AF-A0A673CQE9-F1
#
_cell.length_a   1.000
_cell.length_b   1.000
_cell.length_c   1.000
_cell.angle_alpha   90.00
_cell.angle_beta   90.00
_cell.angle_gamma   90.00
#
_symmetry.space_group_name_H-M   'P 1'
#
loop_
_entity.id
_entity.type
_entity.pdbx_description
1 polymer ?
#
loop_
_entity_poly.entity_id
_entity_poly.type
_entity_poly.pdbx_seq_one_letter_code
_entity_poly.pdbx_strand_id
1 'polypeptide(L)'
;ETLSSLRKENPGKICPNPTDIEVQTLSGQSLAAAGEVIYKADTTTGFICRNEDQKDKYCKDYRVRFSCPPSYCGFGACWTQWFDRDDPSGTGDWETLSSLRAAYPNKICETPMYIEAVVVGTNAPASSTGEIFHTFNPTEGFVCRKTDQKDKKCLDYKVRFGCCCD
;
A
#
# COMPACT_ATOMS: atom_id res chain seq x y z
N GLU A 1 9.76 -11.16 5.87
CA GLU A 1 9.38 -10.06 4.97
C GLU A 1 9.32 -8.72 5.70
N THR A 2 9.80 -7.63 5.09
CA THR A 2 9.76 -6.30 5.71
C THR A 2 8.37 -5.69 5.61
N LEU A 3 8.01 -4.83 6.57
CA LEU A 3 6.74 -4.10 6.57
C LEU A 3 6.56 -3.24 5.30
N SER A 4 7.65 -2.68 4.77
CA SER A 4 7.64 -1.91 3.52
C SER A 4 7.21 -2.76 2.33
N SER A 5 7.75 -3.97 2.20
CA SER A 5 7.39 -4.90 1.11
C SER A 5 5.95 -5.35 1.25
N LEU A 6 5.54 -5.73 2.47
CA LEU A 6 4.16 -6.16 2.76
C LEU A 6 3.12 -5.08 2.40
N ARG A 7 3.41 -3.79 2.67
CA ARG A 7 2.53 -2.67 2.28
C ARG A 7 2.47 -2.47 0.76
N LYS A 8 3.56 -2.72 0.05
CA LYS A 8 3.61 -2.64 -1.42
C LYS A 8 2.80 -3.77 -2.06
N GLU A 9 2.90 -4.97 -1.50
CA GLU A 9 2.14 -6.16 -1.95
C GLU A 9 0.66 -6.10 -1.54
N ASN A 10 0.35 -5.43 -0.42
CA ASN A 10 -1.00 -5.31 0.14
C ASN A 10 -1.40 -3.85 0.40
N PRO A 11 -1.60 -3.01 -0.63
CA PRO A 11 -1.91 -1.60 -0.46
C PRO A 11 -3.16 -1.36 0.41
N GLY A 12 -3.04 -0.49 1.41
CA GLY A 12 -4.14 -0.10 2.31
C GLY A 12 -4.60 -1.19 3.30
N LYS A 13 -3.94 -2.36 3.34
CA LYS A 13 -4.29 -3.44 4.28
C LYS A 13 -3.60 -3.31 5.63
N ILE A 14 -2.48 -2.59 5.70
CA ILE A 14 -1.68 -2.42 6.92
C ILE A 14 -1.60 -0.93 7.23
N CYS A 15 -2.00 -0.55 8.45
CA CYS A 15 -1.89 0.82 8.94
C CYS A 15 -0.48 1.38 8.85
N PRO A 16 -0.31 2.71 8.70
CA PRO A 16 0.99 3.38 8.77
C PRO A 16 1.75 3.16 10.08
N ASN A 17 1.02 3.04 11.20
CA ASN A 17 1.60 2.84 12.53
C ASN A 17 0.92 1.65 13.22
N PRO A 18 1.33 0.40 12.93
CA PRO A 18 0.82 -0.76 13.64
C PRO A 18 1.29 -0.75 15.10
N THR A 19 0.40 -1.20 15.97
CA THR A 19 0.60 -1.25 17.43
C THR A 19 1.17 -2.57 17.91
N ASP A 20 0.96 -3.63 17.12
CA ASP A 20 1.46 -4.97 17.43
C ASP A 20 1.70 -5.77 16.14
N ILE A 21 2.56 -6.79 16.23
CA ILE A 21 2.80 -7.77 15.19
C ILE A 21 2.69 -9.17 15.78
N GLU A 22 1.83 -10.00 15.17
CA GLU A 22 1.78 -11.41 15.48
C GLU A 22 2.38 -12.22 14.34
N VAL A 23 3.24 -13.16 14.70
CA VAL A 23 3.94 -14.03 13.75
C VAL A 23 3.67 -15.49 14.11
N GLN A 24 3.29 -16.28 13.11
CA GLN A 24 3.09 -17.72 13.25
C GLN A 24 3.67 -18.46 12.06
N THR A 25 4.14 -19.69 12.27
CA THR A 25 4.43 -20.57 11.14
C THR A 25 3.15 -20.86 10.37
N LEU A 26 3.25 -21.30 9.11
CA LEU A 26 2.07 -21.74 8.36
C LEU A 26 1.36 -22.95 9.01
N SER A 27 2.07 -23.71 9.84
CA SER A 27 1.50 -24.78 10.69
C SER A 27 0.87 -24.28 11.99
N GLY A 28 0.87 -22.98 12.26
CA GLY A 28 0.22 -22.35 13.42
C GLY A 28 1.08 -22.30 14.69
N GLN A 29 2.37 -22.59 14.62
CA GLN A 29 3.27 -22.49 15.78
C GLN A 29 3.62 -21.01 16.04
N SER A 30 3.65 -20.61 17.32
CA SER A 30 4.22 -19.32 17.73
C SER A 30 5.74 -19.30 17.53
N LEU A 31 6.36 -18.11 17.53
CA LEU A 31 7.83 -17.98 17.46
C LEU A 31 8.54 -18.79 18.55
N ALA A 32 8.02 -18.71 19.79
CA ALA A 32 8.58 -19.45 20.92
C ALA A 32 8.51 -20.96 20.71
N ALA A 33 7.41 -21.47 20.16
CA ALA A 33 7.25 -22.89 19.85
C ALA A 33 8.06 -23.32 18.61
N ALA A 34 8.27 -22.41 17.66
CA ALA A 34 9.03 -22.67 16.45
C ALA A 34 10.53 -22.86 16.74
N GLY A 35 11.06 -22.16 17.74
CA GLY A 35 12.43 -22.32 18.26
C GLY A 35 13.52 -21.73 17.36
N GLU A 36 13.16 -20.87 16.40
CA GLU A 36 14.11 -20.26 15.45
C GLU A 36 14.70 -18.95 15.96
N VAL A 37 15.91 -18.64 15.51
CA VAL A 37 16.60 -17.39 15.83
C VAL A 37 16.03 -16.27 14.96
N ILE A 38 15.21 -15.40 15.55
CA ILE A 38 14.54 -14.32 14.81
C ILE A 38 15.39 -13.05 14.83
N TYR A 39 15.69 -12.50 13.64
CA TYR A 39 16.47 -11.27 13.50
C TYR A 39 15.62 -10.04 13.88
N LYS A 40 14.38 -9.97 13.37
CA LYS A 40 13.43 -8.89 13.66
C LYS A 40 11.99 -9.41 13.71
N ALA A 41 11.22 -8.91 14.67
CA ALA A 41 9.78 -9.10 14.78
C ALA A 41 9.22 -7.88 15.51
N ASP A 42 9.00 -6.79 14.77
CA ASP A 42 8.51 -5.53 15.33
C ASP A 42 7.64 -4.77 14.32
N THR A 43 6.91 -3.77 14.81
CA THR A 43 5.94 -2.98 14.03
C THR A 43 6.57 -1.94 13.10
N THR A 44 7.89 -1.77 13.14
CA THR A 44 8.60 -0.79 12.29
C THR A 44 9.26 -1.48 11.10
N THR A 45 9.90 -2.62 11.36
CA THR A 45 10.66 -3.41 10.39
C THR A 45 9.80 -4.49 9.75
N GLY A 46 8.85 -5.06 10.49
CA GLY A 46 8.13 -6.29 10.10
C GLY A 46 8.77 -7.53 10.70
N PHE A 47 8.88 -8.60 9.92
CA PHE A 47 9.41 -9.89 10.38
C PHE A 47 10.57 -10.36 9.51
N ILE A 48 11.71 -10.69 10.10
CA ILE A 48 12.87 -11.20 9.38
C ILE A 48 13.42 -12.41 10.15
N CYS A 49 13.37 -13.56 9.48
CA CYS A 49 14.20 -14.71 9.80
C CYS A 49 15.26 -14.82 8.70
N ARG A 50 16.53 -15.02 9.08
CA ARG A 50 17.62 -15.24 8.13
C ARG A 50 18.09 -16.68 8.23
N ASN A 51 18.15 -17.37 7.10
CA ASN A 51 18.65 -18.75 7.03
C ASN A 51 20.05 -18.89 7.63
N GLU A 52 20.91 -17.87 7.48
CA GLU A 52 22.27 -17.89 8.03
C GLU A 52 22.32 -18.00 9.56
N ASP A 53 21.30 -17.45 10.25
CA ASP A 53 21.19 -17.46 11.71
C ASP A 53 20.72 -18.82 12.24
N GLN A 54 20.12 -19.66 11.40
CA GLN A 54 19.62 -20.97 11.81
C GLN A 54 20.71 -22.03 11.75
N LYS A 55 20.67 -22.97 12.70
CA LYS A 55 21.61 -24.09 12.77
C LYS A 55 21.50 -25.02 11.56
N ASP A 56 20.29 -25.27 11.09
CA ASP A 56 19.95 -26.11 9.93
C ASP A 56 19.96 -25.32 8.60
N LYS A 57 20.28 -24.02 8.65
CA LYS A 57 20.33 -23.12 7.50
C LYS A 57 18.99 -22.92 6.79
N TYR A 58 17.88 -23.10 7.51
CA TYR A 58 16.56 -22.91 6.94
C TYR A 58 15.63 -22.23 7.94
N CYS A 59 14.99 -21.13 7.52
CA CYS A 59 13.86 -20.56 8.23
C CYS A 59 12.58 -21.26 7.81
N LYS A 60 11.73 -21.60 8.78
CA LYS A 60 10.35 -22.00 8.54
C LYS A 60 9.60 -20.93 7.75
N ASP A 61 8.49 -21.35 7.15
CA ASP A 61 7.58 -20.44 6.48
C ASP A 61 6.59 -19.82 7.48
N TYR A 62 6.41 -18.50 7.39
CA TYR A 62 5.68 -17.71 8.37
C TYR A 62 4.62 -16.85 7.71
N ARG A 63 3.53 -16.63 8.44
CA ARG A 63 2.56 -15.57 8.18
C ARG A 63 2.61 -14.54 9.30
N VAL A 64 2.30 -13.30 8.96
CA VAL A 64 2.23 -12.19 9.91
C VAL A 64 0.88 -11.52 9.85
N ARG A 65 0.44 -10.95 10.97
CA ARG A 65 -0.64 -9.96 11.01
C ARG A 65 -0.26 -8.80 11.91
N PHE A 66 -0.79 -7.62 11.60
CA PHE A 66 -0.53 -6.41 12.34
C PHE A 66 -1.81 -5.94 13.02
N SER A 67 -1.69 -5.53 14.28
CA SER A 67 -2.78 -4.86 14.99
C SER A 67 -2.69 -3.37 14.72
N CYS A 68 -3.77 -2.80 14.18
CA CYS A 68 -3.87 -1.36 13.99
C CYS A 68 -4.60 -0.72 15.18
N PRO A 69 -4.28 0.54 15.52
CA PRO A 69 -4.98 1.26 16.60
C PRO A 69 -6.50 1.24 16.41
N PRO A 70 -7.32 1.33 17.46
CA PRO A 70 -8.79 1.41 17.32
C PRO A 70 -9.29 2.59 16.46
N SER A 71 -8.51 3.67 16.38
CA SER A 71 -8.74 4.81 15.46
C SER A 71 -8.48 4.47 13.99
N TYR A 72 -8.04 3.25 13.70
CA TYR A 72 -7.96 2.69 12.35
C TYR A 72 -9.36 2.37 11.83
N CYS A 73 -10.03 3.42 11.34
CA CYS A 73 -11.32 3.47 10.68
C CYS A 73 -12.33 2.37 11.10
N GLY A 74 -12.63 2.28 12.40
CA GLY A 74 -13.63 1.33 12.93
C GLY A 74 -15.04 1.54 12.35
N PHE A 75 -15.31 2.72 11.78
CA PHE A 75 -16.58 3.09 11.12
C PHE A 75 -16.55 2.92 9.58
N GLY A 76 -15.45 2.44 9.00
CA GLY A 76 -15.25 2.34 7.56
C GLY A 76 -14.60 3.57 6.94
N ALA A 77 -14.44 3.54 5.61
CA ALA A 77 -13.77 4.59 4.86
C ALA A 77 -14.76 5.62 4.31
N CYS A 78 -14.48 6.90 4.56
CA CYS A 78 -15.13 8.04 3.92
C CYS A 78 -14.30 8.45 2.69
N TRP A 79 -14.90 8.31 1.51
CA TRP A 79 -14.25 8.62 0.25
C TRP A 79 -14.28 10.11 -0.05
N THR A 80 -13.15 10.65 -0.48
CA THR A 80 -13.09 12.00 -1.06
C THR A 80 -13.86 12.08 -2.37
N GLN A 81 -14.02 13.29 -2.90
CA GLN A 81 -14.31 13.49 -4.31
C GLN A 81 -13.21 12.87 -5.19
N TRP A 82 -13.51 12.70 -6.47
CA TRP A 82 -12.51 12.37 -7.49
C TRP A 82 -11.64 13.59 -7.79
N PHE A 83 -10.35 13.35 -7.96
CA PHE A 83 -9.34 14.33 -8.34
C PHE A 83 -8.70 13.88 -9.65
N ASP A 84 -8.54 14.85 -10.53
CA ASP A 84 -8.06 14.71 -11.90
C ASP A 84 -7.33 16.03 -12.18
N ARG A 85 -6.05 16.06 -11.82
CA ARG A 85 -5.22 17.27 -11.79
C ARG A 85 -4.25 17.29 -12.96
N ASP A 86 -3.77 16.13 -13.39
CA ASP A 86 -2.79 15.97 -14.47
C ASP A 86 -3.41 15.17 -15.61
N ASP A 87 -3.31 15.69 -16.84
CA ASP A 87 -3.66 14.92 -18.03
C ASP A 87 -2.47 14.02 -18.42
N PRO A 88 -2.65 12.93 -19.20
CA PRO A 88 -1.58 12.04 -19.70
C PRO A 88 -0.65 12.70 -20.75
N SER A 89 -0.49 14.02 -20.70
CA SER A 89 0.44 14.81 -21.50
C SER A 89 1.89 14.56 -21.08
N GLY A 90 2.87 15.20 -21.73
CA GLY A 90 4.29 15.11 -21.33
C GLY A 90 4.79 13.68 -21.07
N THR A 91 5.19 13.40 -19.83
CA THR A 91 5.82 12.14 -19.38
C THR A 91 4.86 11.05 -18.91
N GLY A 92 3.56 11.31 -18.79
CA GLY A 92 2.60 10.37 -18.21
C GLY A 92 1.46 11.09 -17.53
N ASP A 93 0.79 10.41 -16.62
CA ASP A 93 -0.30 10.93 -15.79
C ASP A 93 0.10 10.79 -14.31
N TRP A 94 0.08 11.91 -13.57
CA TRP A 94 0.72 12.10 -12.27
C TRP A 94 -0.22 12.62 -11.18
N GLU A 95 -1.16 11.77 -10.77
CA GLU A 95 -2.04 11.95 -9.61
C GLU A 95 -1.36 11.68 -8.25
N THR A 96 -0.22 12.35 -8.01
CA THR A 96 0.55 12.22 -6.75
C THR A 96 -0.15 12.89 -5.57
N LEU A 97 -0.13 12.24 -4.40
CA LEU A 97 -0.80 12.76 -3.19
C LEU A 97 -0.29 14.15 -2.79
N SER A 98 1.02 14.38 -2.89
CA SER A 98 1.63 15.68 -2.57
C SER A 98 1.11 16.80 -3.47
N SER A 99 1.06 16.54 -4.78
CA SER A 99 0.50 17.45 -5.78
C SER A 99 -0.97 17.75 -5.53
N LEU A 100 -1.76 16.71 -5.26
CA LEU A 100 -3.18 16.82 -5.00
C LEU A 100 -3.49 17.61 -3.73
N ARG A 101 -2.72 17.41 -2.66
CA ARG A 101 -2.86 18.23 -1.43
C ARG A 101 -2.52 19.69 -1.66
N ALA A 102 -1.54 19.99 -2.52
CA ALA A 102 -1.19 21.36 -2.87
C ALA A 102 -2.29 22.03 -3.71
N ALA A 103 -2.88 21.30 -4.67
CA ALA A 103 -3.94 21.81 -5.53
C ALA A 103 -5.31 21.91 -4.81
N TYR A 104 -5.58 21.00 -3.87
CA TYR A 104 -6.84 20.91 -3.14
C TYR A 104 -6.61 20.88 -1.62
N PRO A 105 -6.26 22.03 -1.00
CA PRO A 105 -5.98 22.10 0.43
C PRO A 105 -7.15 21.58 1.28
N ASN A 106 -6.83 20.77 2.29
CA ASN A 106 -7.79 20.19 3.25
C ASN A 106 -8.90 19.34 2.64
N LYS A 107 -8.76 18.86 1.39
CA LYS A 107 -9.74 17.96 0.75
C LYS A 107 -9.40 16.49 0.88
N ILE A 108 -8.17 16.17 1.28
CA ILE A 108 -7.69 14.82 1.53
C ILE A 108 -7.18 14.81 2.97
N CYS A 109 -7.61 13.82 3.76
CA CYS A 109 -7.17 13.67 5.15
C CYS A 109 -5.64 13.54 5.24
N GLU A 110 -5.09 13.78 6.41
CA GLU A 110 -3.64 13.69 6.67
C GLU A 110 -3.09 12.28 6.42
N THR A 111 -3.88 11.25 6.68
CA THR A 111 -3.49 9.85 6.49
C THR A 111 -4.56 9.09 5.72
N PRO A 112 -4.58 9.17 4.37
CA PRO A 112 -5.48 8.37 3.55
C PRO A 112 -5.13 6.88 3.67
N MET A 113 -6.17 6.07 3.75
CA MET A 113 -6.07 4.63 3.97
C MET A 113 -6.23 3.80 2.70
N TYR A 114 -6.99 4.33 1.75
CA TYR A 114 -7.26 3.68 0.48
C TYR A 114 -7.08 4.66 -0.67
N ILE A 115 -6.79 4.13 -1.84
CA ILE A 115 -6.83 4.86 -3.10
C ILE A 115 -7.63 4.04 -4.09
N GLU A 116 -8.47 4.72 -4.86
CA GLU A 116 -9.07 4.19 -6.07
C GLU A 116 -8.62 5.06 -7.24
N ALA A 117 -8.36 4.41 -8.37
CA ALA A 117 -8.04 5.06 -9.64
C ALA A 117 -8.90 4.47 -10.75
N VAL A 118 -9.51 5.33 -11.56
CA VAL A 118 -10.37 4.93 -12.68
C VAL A 118 -10.07 5.78 -13.91
N VAL A 119 -10.29 5.21 -15.09
CA VAL A 119 -10.11 5.94 -16.35
C VAL A 119 -11.17 7.03 -16.48
N VAL A 120 -10.77 8.25 -16.83
CA VAL A 120 -11.65 9.37 -17.09
C VAL A 120 -12.62 9.03 -18.23
N GLY A 121 -13.87 9.46 -18.11
CA GLY A 121 -14.95 9.18 -19.07
C GLY A 121 -15.59 7.79 -18.95
N THR A 122 -14.81 6.71 -18.76
CA THR A 122 -15.37 5.33 -18.69
C THR A 122 -15.60 4.84 -17.26
N ASN A 123 -14.88 5.39 -16.28
CA ASN A 123 -14.78 4.89 -14.91
C ASN A 123 -14.33 3.41 -14.82
N ALA A 124 -13.66 2.88 -15.85
CA ALA A 124 -13.06 1.55 -15.79
C ALA A 124 -11.96 1.55 -14.70
N PRO A 125 -11.92 0.56 -13.79
CA PRO A 125 -10.87 0.46 -12.79
C PRO A 125 -9.48 0.42 -13.43
N ALA A 126 -8.53 1.20 -12.90
CA ALA A 126 -7.16 1.23 -13.41
C ALA A 126 -6.54 -0.18 -13.48
N SER A 127 -6.82 -1.02 -12.47
CA SER A 127 -6.37 -2.41 -12.41
C SER A 127 -6.87 -3.32 -13.55
N SER A 128 -7.91 -2.92 -14.28
CA SER A 128 -8.45 -3.67 -15.42
C SER A 128 -7.90 -3.23 -16.78
N THR A 129 -7.13 -2.13 -16.83
CA THR A 129 -6.65 -1.56 -18.09
C THR A 129 -5.45 -2.31 -18.69
N GLY A 130 -4.67 -2.98 -17.85
CA GLY A 130 -3.41 -3.63 -18.24
C GLY A 130 -2.21 -2.68 -18.32
N GLU A 131 -2.35 -1.40 -17.96
CA GLU A 131 -1.23 -0.46 -17.85
C GLU A 131 -0.38 -0.75 -16.60
N ILE A 132 0.91 -0.43 -16.68
CA ILE A 132 1.89 -0.63 -15.61
C ILE A 132 1.99 0.65 -14.79
N PHE A 133 1.56 0.61 -13.53
CA PHE A 133 1.61 1.79 -12.67
C PHE A 133 2.91 1.85 -11.88
N HIS A 134 3.60 2.99 -11.96
CA HIS A 134 4.82 3.25 -11.19
C HIS A 134 4.49 3.35 -9.70
N THR A 135 3.38 4.02 -9.40
CA THR A 135 2.85 4.23 -8.07
C THR A 135 1.34 3.96 -8.11
N PHE A 136 0.84 3.18 -7.17
CA PHE A 136 -0.60 3.00 -6.97
C PHE A 136 -0.87 2.63 -5.51
N ASN A 137 -0.77 3.61 -4.62
CA ASN A 137 -0.95 3.42 -3.19
C ASN A 137 -1.43 4.72 -2.51
N PRO A 138 -2.11 4.65 -1.36
CA PRO A 138 -2.68 5.84 -0.73
C PRO A 138 -1.63 6.80 -0.19
N THR A 139 -0.40 6.36 0.08
CA THR A 139 0.65 7.20 0.69
C THR A 139 1.39 8.09 -0.32
N GLU A 140 1.48 7.68 -1.57
CA GLU A 140 2.21 8.39 -2.63
C GLU A 140 1.26 8.89 -3.74
N GLY A 141 0.11 8.24 -3.93
CA GLY A 141 -0.88 8.56 -4.96
C GLY A 141 -0.89 7.54 -6.11
N PHE A 142 -1.09 8.03 -7.32
CA PHE A 142 -1.13 7.23 -8.53
C PHE A 142 -0.26 7.86 -9.61
N VAL A 143 0.53 7.03 -10.30
CA VAL A 143 1.41 7.49 -11.39
C VAL A 143 1.45 6.45 -12.50
N CYS A 144 1.03 6.84 -13.69
CA CYS A 144 1.37 6.16 -14.94
C CYS A 144 2.50 6.90 -15.64
N ARG A 145 3.60 6.22 -15.96
CA ARG A 145 4.69 6.79 -16.77
C ARG A 145 4.68 6.20 -18.16
N LYS A 146 4.75 7.05 -19.19
CA LYS A 146 4.85 6.59 -20.59
C LYS A 146 6.08 5.73 -20.84
N THR A 147 7.16 5.96 -20.09
CA THR A 147 8.39 5.17 -20.19
C THR A 147 8.17 3.70 -19.83
N ASP A 148 7.25 3.44 -18.89
CA ASP A 148 6.95 2.10 -18.38
C ASP A 148 5.96 1.36 -19.29
N GLN A 149 5.17 2.09 -20.09
CA GLN A 149 4.23 1.47 -21.02
C GLN A 149 4.91 0.97 -22.30
N LYS A 150 4.35 -0.10 -22.86
CA LYS A 150 4.81 -0.70 -24.12
C LYS A 150 4.51 0.19 -25.33
N ASP A 151 3.34 0.83 -25.34
CA ASP A 151 2.86 1.70 -26.41
C ASP A 151 3.26 3.18 -26.23
N LYS A 152 3.96 3.50 -25.14
CA LYS A 152 4.41 4.85 -24.77
C LYS A 152 3.28 5.84 -24.56
N LYS A 153 2.11 5.37 -24.15
CA LYS A 153 0.96 6.20 -23.76
C LYS A 153 0.58 5.89 -22.33
N CYS A 154 -0.22 6.75 -21.74
CA CYS A 154 -0.97 6.46 -20.53
C CYS A 154 -2.43 6.76 -20.86
N LEU A 155 -3.36 6.02 -20.28
CA LEU A 155 -4.73 6.47 -20.18
C LEU A 155 -4.80 7.66 -19.21
N ASP A 156 -5.91 8.36 -19.28
CA ASP A 156 -6.24 9.49 -18.43
C ASP A 156 -6.95 8.98 -17.17
N TYR A 157 -6.42 9.25 -15.98
CA TYR A 157 -6.94 8.73 -14.73
C TYR A 157 -7.31 9.81 -13.73
N LYS A 158 -8.40 9.54 -13.02
CA LYS A 158 -8.76 10.27 -11.80
C LYS A 158 -8.71 9.36 -10.60
N VAL A 159 -8.35 9.93 -9.45
CA VAL A 159 -8.20 9.22 -8.18
C VAL A 159 -9.11 9.74 -7.09
N ARG A 160 -9.45 8.89 -6.12
CA ARG A 160 -10.02 9.32 -4.85
C ARG A 160 -9.38 8.56 -3.70
N PHE A 161 -9.40 9.16 -2.53
CA PHE A 161 -8.78 8.59 -1.33
C PHE A 161 -9.85 8.22 -0.31
N GLY A 162 -9.68 7.07 0.33
CA GLY A 162 -10.52 6.63 1.44
C GLY A 162 -9.86 7.07 2.74
N CYS A 163 -10.51 7.94 3.49
CA CYS A 163 -10.09 8.43 4.79
C CYS A 163 -10.88 7.73 5.91
N CYS A 164 -10.43 7.79 7.16
CA CYS A 164 -11.34 7.44 8.26
C CYS A 164 -12.49 8.44 8.29
N CYS A 165 -13.70 7.92 8.50
CA CYS A 165 -14.83 8.76 8.85
C CYS A 165 -14.60 9.32 10.27
N ASP A 166 -14.80 10.62 10.43
CA ASP A 166 -14.87 11.29 11.73
C ASP A 166 -16.23 11.05 12.40
#